data_AF-A0A3M1H313-F1
#
_entry.id   AF-A0A3M1H313-F1
#
_cell.length_a   1.000
_cell.length_b   1.000
_cell.length_c   1.000
_cell.angle_alpha   90.00
_cell.angle_beta   90.00
_cell.angle_gamma   90.00
#
_symmetry.space_group_name_H-M   'P 1'
#
loop_
_entity.id
_entity.type
_entity.pdbx_description
1 polymer ?
#
loop_
_entity_poly.entity_id
_entity_poly.type
_entity_poly.pdbx_seq_one_letter_code
_entity_poly.pdbx_strand_id
1 'polypeptide(L)'
;MMLVGSAATCPHFREEITMKILLTTILAGLVLTAVACTPNRLQKAIQTPQPDAPSVAAPTPSGRNLQPQLGNANIDLDEVATLLPPDAIPAIMPEDVPAMLVTAAEADAAGMEPSTRVLGVSINGESRAYPIPFMSGHEIVNDAVGGRLIAATW
;
A
#
# COMPACT_ATOMS: atom_id res chain seq x y z
N MET A 1 18.19 35.59 -25.96
CA MET A 1 17.32 36.79 -26.02
C MET A 1 16.97 37.14 -24.57
N MET A 2 17.75 38.03 -23.94
CA MET A 2 17.48 38.58 -22.62
C MET A 2 16.65 39.85 -22.81
N LEU A 3 15.71 40.14 -21.89
CA LEU A 3 15.12 41.46 -21.78
C LEU A 3 15.26 41.96 -20.33
N VAL A 4 16.08 42.98 -20.22
CA VAL A 4 16.27 43.86 -19.08
C VAL A 4 15.16 44.91 -19.10
N GLY A 5 14.56 45.21 -17.95
CA GLY A 5 13.58 46.28 -17.77
C GLY A 5 13.96 47.17 -16.58
N SER A 6 14.27 48.42 -16.89
CA SER A 6 14.82 49.48 -16.04
C SER A 6 13.89 49.96 -14.91
N ALA A 7 14.51 50.53 -13.87
CA ALA A 7 13.88 51.03 -12.66
C ALA A 7 13.16 52.38 -12.83
N ALA A 8 12.07 52.57 -12.08
CA ALA A 8 11.50 53.87 -11.75
C ALA A 8 11.17 53.89 -10.24
N THR A 9 11.90 54.73 -9.51
CA THR A 9 11.82 54.92 -8.07
C THR A 9 10.63 55.83 -7.73
N CYS A 10 9.67 55.35 -6.94
CA CYS A 10 8.55 56.15 -6.44
C CYS A 10 8.56 56.12 -4.90
N PRO A 11 8.56 57.29 -4.20
CA PRO A 11 8.86 57.36 -2.76
C PRO A 11 7.67 57.02 -1.85
N HIS A 12 6.58 56.47 -2.39
CA HIS A 12 5.40 56.09 -1.60
C HIS A 12 5.44 54.65 -1.05
N PHE A 13 6.50 53.91 -1.37
CA PHE A 13 6.61 52.45 -1.21
C PHE A 13 7.49 52.01 -0.03
N ARG A 14 7.57 52.81 1.05
CA ARG A 14 8.46 52.53 2.20
C ARG A 14 7.74 52.24 3.53
N GLU A 15 6.43 52.47 3.61
CA GLU A 15 5.62 52.22 4.82
C GLU A 15 4.88 50.86 4.77
N GLU A 16 4.46 50.40 3.58
CA GLU A 16 3.79 49.09 3.44
C GLU A 16 4.74 47.90 3.64
N ILE A 17 6.01 48.02 3.25
CA ILE A 17 6.99 46.93 3.30
C ILE A 17 7.39 46.63 4.75
N THR A 18 7.58 47.67 5.57
CA THR A 18 7.95 47.50 6.98
C THR A 18 6.83 46.82 7.77
N MET A 19 5.56 47.13 7.47
CA MET A 19 4.42 46.47 8.12
C MET A 19 4.27 45.01 7.68
N LYS A 20 4.47 44.68 6.39
CA LYS A 20 4.42 43.30 5.88
C LYS A 20 5.57 42.42 6.39
N ILE A 21 6.79 42.94 6.53
CA ILE A 21 7.93 42.19 7.09
C ILE A 21 7.79 42.00 8.61
N LEU A 22 7.25 42.99 9.33
CA LEU A 22 6.94 42.85 10.75
C LEU A 22 5.82 41.82 10.98
N LEU A 23 4.79 41.80 10.13
CA LEU A 23 3.68 40.85 10.23
C LEU A 23 4.11 39.41 9.92
N THR A 24 4.97 39.20 8.92
CA THR A 24 5.46 37.85 8.58
C THR A 24 6.43 37.28 9.62
N THR A 25 7.27 38.12 10.25
CA THR A 25 8.16 37.68 11.33
C THR A 25 7.40 37.35 12.62
N ILE A 26 6.35 38.11 12.96
CA ILE A 26 5.48 37.80 14.10
C ILE A 26 4.70 36.49 13.85
N LEU A 27 4.15 36.29 12.64
CA LEU A 27 3.45 35.05 12.28
C LEU A 27 4.39 33.83 12.28
N ALA A 28 5.61 33.95 11.73
CA ALA A 28 6.58 32.85 11.75
C ALA A 28 7.06 32.50 13.17
N GLY A 29 7.25 33.49 14.05
CA GLY A 29 7.62 33.27 15.45
C GLY A 29 6.50 32.65 16.30
N LEU A 30 5.24 32.99 16.01
CA LEU A 30 4.06 32.39 16.68
C LEU A 30 3.86 30.93 16.25
N VAL A 31 4.16 30.58 14.99
CA VAL A 31 4.07 29.20 14.49
C VAL A 31 5.20 28.32 15.06
N LEU A 32 6.39 28.87 15.31
CA LEU A 32 7.54 28.09 15.82
C LEU A 32 7.46 27.79 17.33
N THR A 33 6.76 28.62 18.11
CA THR A 33 6.59 28.43 19.57
C THR A 33 5.42 27.53 19.96
N ALA A 34 4.49 27.25 19.03
CA ALA A 34 3.34 26.38 19.27
C ALA A 34 3.65 24.87 19.12
N VAL A 35 4.77 24.47 18.51
CA VAL A 35 5.09 23.06 18.25
C VAL A 35 5.71 22.35 19.48
N ALA A 36 6.33 23.09 20.41
CA ALA A 36 7.09 22.50 21.53
C ALA A 36 6.29 22.25 22.82
N CYS A 37 4.98 22.50 22.85
CA CYS A 37 4.14 22.31 24.06
C CYS A 37 2.85 21.53 23.82
N THR A 38 2.78 20.73 22.74
CA THR A 38 1.62 19.85 22.53
C THR A 38 1.80 18.59 23.35
N PRO A 39 1.06 18.39 24.47
CA PRO A 39 1.06 17.10 25.14
C PRO A 39 0.58 16.04 24.14
N ASN A 40 1.31 14.93 24.11
CA ASN A 40 1.09 13.77 23.26
C ASN A 40 -0.35 13.22 23.44
N ARG A 41 -1.30 13.78 22.69
CA ARG A 41 -2.74 13.48 22.72
C ARG A 41 -3.14 12.41 21.69
N LEU A 42 -2.19 11.86 20.93
CA LEU A 42 -2.46 10.86 19.88
C LEU A 42 -2.47 9.42 20.39
N GLN A 43 -1.90 9.11 21.57
CA GLN A 43 -1.98 7.74 22.11
C GLN A 43 -3.38 7.37 22.67
N LYS A 44 -4.23 8.35 23.02
CA LYS A 44 -5.50 8.07 23.73
C LYS A 44 -6.72 7.85 22.82
N ALA A 45 -6.55 7.91 21.50
CA ALA A 45 -7.65 7.78 20.53
C ALA A 45 -7.72 6.41 19.82
N ILE A 46 -6.80 5.47 20.11
CA ILE A 46 -6.75 4.14 19.44
C ILE A 46 -7.55 3.06 20.19
N GLN A 47 -8.18 3.40 21.33
CA GLN A 47 -9.16 2.53 21.99
C GLN A 47 -10.53 3.18 21.95
N THR A 48 -11.10 3.27 20.76
CA THR A 48 -12.54 3.13 20.62
C THR A 48 -12.90 1.71 21.06
N PRO A 49 -13.84 1.53 22.01
CA PRO A 49 -14.47 0.22 22.21
C PRO A 49 -15.06 -0.18 20.86
N GLN A 50 -14.60 -1.30 20.31
CA GLN A 50 -15.23 -1.91 19.15
C GLN A 50 -16.70 -2.13 19.55
N PRO A 51 -17.69 -1.51 18.89
CA PRO A 51 -19.08 -1.80 19.20
C PRO A 51 -19.25 -3.31 19.03
N ASP A 52 -19.85 -3.96 20.04
CA ASP A 52 -20.11 -5.39 20.01
C ASP A 52 -20.90 -5.69 18.73
N ALA A 53 -20.18 -6.15 17.71
CA ALA A 53 -20.80 -6.58 16.48
C ALA A 53 -21.79 -7.67 16.88
N PRO A 54 -23.08 -7.59 16.51
CA PRO A 54 -24.00 -8.66 16.79
C PRO A 54 -23.36 -9.94 16.25
N SER A 55 -23.22 -10.92 17.13
CA SER A 55 -22.79 -12.27 16.78
C SER A 55 -23.88 -12.88 15.90
N VAL A 56 -23.90 -12.47 14.64
CA VAL A 56 -24.57 -13.21 13.59
C VAL A 56 -23.67 -14.40 13.39
N ALA A 57 -24.05 -15.53 13.99
CA ALA A 57 -23.40 -16.80 13.76
C ALA A 57 -23.37 -17.02 12.24
N ALA A 58 -22.20 -16.80 11.64
CA ALA A 58 -21.99 -17.21 10.27
C ALA A 58 -22.31 -18.72 10.21
N PRO A 59 -23.06 -19.19 9.21
CA PRO A 59 -23.26 -20.63 9.04
C PRO A 59 -21.87 -21.25 9.00
N THR A 60 -21.58 -22.11 9.98
CA THR A 60 -20.31 -22.82 10.04
C THR A 60 -20.16 -23.50 8.69
N PRO A 61 -19.15 -23.14 7.87
CA PRO A 61 -18.88 -23.92 6.69
C PRO A 61 -18.70 -25.33 7.22
N SER A 62 -19.44 -26.30 6.69
CA SER A 62 -19.13 -27.72 6.85
C SER A 62 -17.85 -28.02 6.07
N GLY A 63 -16.78 -27.27 6.39
CA GLY A 63 -15.43 -27.50 5.97
C GLY A 63 -14.95 -28.72 6.71
N ARG A 64 -14.18 -29.56 6.02
CA ARG A 64 -13.45 -30.65 6.65
C ARG A 64 -12.80 -30.12 7.91
N ASN A 65 -12.92 -30.87 9.00
CA ASN A 65 -12.09 -30.64 10.18
C ASN A 65 -10.64 -30.89 9.73
N LEU A 66 -9.97 -29.82 9.29
CA LEU A 66 -8.56 -29.81 8.92
C LEU A 66 -7.70 -29.63 10.18
N GLN A 67 -8.17 -30.11 11.34
CA GLN A 67 -7.28 -30.18 12.49
C GLN A 67 -6.17 -31.15 12.08
N PRO A 68 -4.92 -30.69 11.91
CA PRO A 68 -3.86 -31.61 11.58
C PRO A 68 -3.81 -32.63 12.72
N GLN A 69 -3.88 -33.92 12.37
CA GLN A 69 -3.72 -34.98 13.36
C GLN A 69 -2.25 -35.03 13.78
N LEU A 70 -1.85 -34.03 14.55
CA LEU A 70 -0.51 -33.85 15.13
C LEU A 70 -0.24 -34.85 16.26
N GLY A 71 -1.01 -35.94 16.35
CA GLY A 71 -0.79 -36.99 17.36
C GLY A 71 0.66 -37.44 17.30
N ASN A 72 1.32 -37.54 18.47
CA ASN A 72 2.71 -38.00 18.72
C ASN A 72 3.77 -37.73 17.63
N ALA A 73 3.59 -36.73 16.78
CA ALA A 73 4.50 -36.40 15.69
C ALA A 73 5.77 -35.85 16.33
N ASN A 74 6.77 -36.72 16.47
CA ASN A 74 8.08 -36.34 16.94
C ASN A 74 8.87 -35.87 15.72
N ILE A 75 8.79 -34.57 15.44
CA ILE A 75 9.62 -33.93 14.41
C ILE A 75 10.95 -33.61 15.08
N ASP A 76 12.04 -34.16 14.54
CA ASP A 76 13.38 -33.75 14.93
C ASP A 76 13.61 -32.31 14.44
N LEU A 77 13.75 -31.37 15.38
CA LEU A 77 13.94 -29.96 15.05
C LEU A 77 15.31 -29.70 14.41
N ASP A 78 16.28 -30.61 14.58
CA ASP A 78 17.60 -30.51 13.95
C ASP A 78 17.52 -30.78 12.43
N GLU A 79 16.46 -31.45 11.96
CA GLU A 79 16.17 -31.64 10.54
C GLU A 79 15.38 -30.47 9.92
N VAL A 80 14.81 -29.57 10.74
CA VAL A 80 14.03 -28.43 10.27
C VAL A 80 14.96 -27.27 9.92
N ALA A 81 15.18 -27.05 8.62
CA ALA A 81 15.95 -25.93 8.13
C ALA A 81 15.07 -24.71 7.83
N THR A 82 15.52 -23.53 8.27
CA THR A 82 14.95 -22.24 7.82
C THR A 82 15.61 -21.85 6.50
N LEU A 83 14.88 -21.92 5.38
CA LEU A 83 15.40 -21.53 4.06
C LEU A 83 15.37 -20.02 3.83
N LEU A 84 14.35 -19.36 4.38
CA LEU A 84 14.07 -17.95 4.18
C LEU A 84 13.75 -17.30 5.52
N PRO A 85 14.19 -16.05 5.77
CA PRO A 85 13.72 -15.30 6.92
C PRO A 85 12.20 -15.01 6.79
N PRO A 86 11.53 -14.64 7.89
CA PRO A 86 10.15 -14.16 7.83
C PRO A 86 9.99 -13.05 6.76
N ASP A 87 8.89 -13.10 6.02
CA ASP A 87 8.51 -12.13 4.98
C ASP A 87 9.47 -12.00 3.79
N ALA A 88 10.34 -12.99 3.54
CA ALA A 88 11.25 -12.97 2.40
C ALA A 88 10.61 -13.25 1.03
N ILE A 89 9.33 -13.63 1.00
CA ILE A 89 8.51 -13.78 -0.22
C ILE A 89 7.47 -12.66 -0.18
N PRO A 90 7.77 -11.49 -0.75
CA PRO A 90 6.90 -10.35 -0.64
C PRO A 90 5.65 -10.55 -1.51
N ALA A 91 4.49 -10.32 -0.89
CA ALA A 91 3.23 -10.19 -1.60
C ALA A 91 3.29 -9.02 -2.59
N ILE A 92 2.60 -9.16 -3.72
CA ILE A 92 2.31 -8.01 -4.58
C ILE A 92 1.13 -7.25 -3.99
N MET A 93 1.33 -5.97 -3.73
CA MET A 93 0.33 -5.11 -3.12
C MET A 93 -0.57 -4.44 -4.17
N PRO A 94 -1.83 -4.08 -3.82
CA PRO A 94 -2.77 -3.51 -4.79
C PRO A 94 -2.26 -2.22 -5.47
N GLU A 95 -1.46 -1.44 -4.75
CA GLU A 95 -0.82 -0.22 -5.26
C GLU A 95 0.25 -0.49 -6.33
N ASP A 96 0.88 -1.67 -6.32
CA ASP A 96 1.96 -2.04 -7.24
C ASP A 96 1.43 -2.68 -8.52
N VAL A 97 0.27 -3.35 -8.44
CA VAL A 97 -0.32 -4.08 -9.58
C VAL A 97 -0.43 -3.21 -10.85
N PRO A 98 -0.97 -1.98 -10.83
CA PRO A 98 -1.16 -1.20 -12.04
C PRO A 98 0.13 -0.94 -12.83
N ALA A 99 1.27 -0.83 -12.14
CA ALA A 99 2.58 -0.62 -12.77
C ALA A 99 3.17 -1.90 -13.39
N MET A 100 2.69 -3.08 -12.97
CA MET A 100 3.15 -4.39 -13.44
C MET A 100 2.25 -4.99 -14.52
N LEU A 101 1.09 -4.39 -14.78
CA LEU A 101 0.18 -4.87 -15.82
C LEU A 101 0.72 -4.57 -17.21
N VAL A 102 0.68 -5.60 -18.04
CA VAL A 102 1.01 -5.53 -19.46
C VAL A 102 -0.12 -6.13 -20.28
N THR A 103 -0.25 -5.70 -21.52
CA THR A 103 -1.14 -6.33 -22.49
C THR A 103 -0.60 -7.68 -22.93
N ALA A 104 -1.47 -8.55 -23.46
CA ALA A 104 -1.04 -9.84 -24.02
C ALA A 104 0.01 -9.66 -25.14
N ALA A 105 -0.15 -8.64 -25.98
CA ALA A 105 0.80 -8.36 -27.06
C ALA A 105 2.19 -7.93 -26.54
N GLU A 106 2.24 -7.15 -25.45
CA GLU A 106 3.51 -6.78 -24.80
C GLU A 106 4.17 -7.98 -24.14
N ALA A 107 3.40 -8.86 -23.50
CA ALA A 107 3.91 -10.10 -22.93
C ALA A 107 4.48 -11.05 -24.01
N ASP A 108 3.77 -11.20 -25.14
CA ASP A 108 4.24 -11.98 -26.28
C ASP A 108 5.54 -11.39 -26.86
N ALA A 109 5.60 -10.06 -27.02
CA ALA A 109 6.80 -9.35 -27.50
C ALA A 109 7.98 -9.47 -26.53
N ALA A 110 7.71 -9.60 -25.22
CA ALA A 110 8.70 -9.86 -24.19
C ALA A 110 9.17 -11.33 -24.12
N GLY A 111 8.62 -12.21 -24.99
CA GLY A 111 9.02 -13.61 -25.08
C GLY A 111 8.28 -14.54 -24.12
N MET A 112 7.09 -14.17 -23.66
CA MET A 112 6.24 -15.10 -22.91
C MET A 112 5.82 -16.26 -23.80
N GLU A 113 6.07 -17.49 -23.36
CA GLU A 113 5.69 -18.68 -24.12
C GLU A 113 4.17 -18.78 -24.24
N PRO A 114 3.60 -19.08 -25.42
CA PRO A 114 2.14 -19.20 -25.59
C PRO A 114 1.50 -20.29 -24.73
N SER A 115 2.29 -21.25 -24.27
CA SER A 115 1.85 -22.34 -23.38
C SER A 115 1.98 -22.02 -21.89
N THR A 116 2.44 -20.81 -21.54
CA THR A 116 2.60 -20.39 -20.15
C THR A 116 1.27 -20.44 -19.43
N ARG A 117 1.21 -21.20 -18.34
CA ARG A 117 0.01 -21.31 -17.53
C ARG A 117 -0.21 -20.00 -16.77
N VAL A 118 -1.45 -19.54 -16.77
CA VAL A 118 -1.89 -18.35 -16.03
C VAL A 118 -3.07 -18.69 -15.13
N LEU A 119 -3.18 -18.00 -14.01
CA LEU A 119 -4.43 -17.89 -13.26
C LEU A 119 -5.26 -16.75 -13.86
N GLY A 120 -6.37 -17.10 -14.52
CA GLY A 120 -7.29 -16.12 -15.10
C GLY A 120 -8.38 -15.72 -14.12
N VAL A 121 -8.63 -14.41 -13.98
CA VAL A 121 -9.73 -13.87 -13.17
C VAL A 121 -10.54 -12.90 -14.02
N SER A 122 -11.85 -13.10 -14.06
CA SER A 122 -12.79 -12.19 -14.72
C SER A 122 -13.92 -11.82 -13.76
N ILE A 123 -14.03 -10.55 -13.43
CA ILE A 123 -15.04 -10.01 -12.51
C ILE A 123 -15.59 -8.71 -13.10
N ASN A 124 -16.91 -8.56 -13.16
CA ASN A 124 -17.60 -7.35 -13.64
C ASN A 124 -17.09 -6.81 -15.00
N GLY A 125 -16.72 -7.71 -15.92
CA GLY A 125 -16.21 -7.35 -17.25
C GLY A 125 -14.73 -6.98 -17.32
N GLU A 126 -14.05 -6.85 -16.17
CA GLU A 126 -12.60 -6.71 -16.12
C GLU A 126 -11.94 -8.09 -16.01
N SER A 127 -10.87 -8.31 -16.76
CA SER A 127 -10.12 -9.57 -16.75
C SER A 127 -8.64 -9.35 -16.50
N ARG A 128 -8.05 -10.27 -15.73
CA ARG A 128 -6.63 -10.34 -15.40
C ARG A 128 -6.11 -11.75 -15.67
N ALA A 129 -4.84 -11.83 -16.04
CA ALA A 129 -4.10 -13.08 -16.15
C ALA A 129 -2.82 -12.94 -15.34
N TYR A 130 -2.63 -13.82 -14.36
CA TYR A 130 -1.44 -13.85 -13.51
C TYR A 130 -0.59 -15.06 -13.91
N PRO A 131 0.57 -14.87 -14.56
CA PRO A 131 1.42 -15.98 -14.96
C PRO A 131 1.95 -16.76 -13.76
N ILE A 132 1.80 -18.08 -13.79
CA ILE A 132 2.26 -18.95 -12.70
C ILE A 132 3.75 -18.75 -12.39
N PRO A 133 4.67 -18.72 -13.38
CA PRO A 133 6.10 -18.50 -13.09
C PRO A 133 6.40 -17.17 -12.39
N PHE A 134 5.62 -16.13 -12.69
CA PHE A 134 5.73 -14.83 -12.03
C PHE A 134 5.20 -14.91 -10.59
N MET A 135 4.02 -15.50 -10.41
CA MET A 135 3.47 -15.71 -9.08
C MET A 135 4.35 -16.64 -8.23
N SER A 136 5.21 -17.50 -8.81
CA SER A 136 6.12 -18.34 -8.03
C SER A 136 7.11 -17.58 -7.16
N GLY A 137 7.45 -16.34 -7.54
CA GLY A 137 8.32 -15.49 -6.73
C GLY A 137 7.61 -14.73 -5.61
N HIS A 138 6.26 -14.69 -5.64
CA HIS A 138 5.47 -13.82 -4.77
C HIS A 138 4.37 -14.56 -3.98
N GLU A 139 3.95 -15.74 -4.45
CA GLU A 139 2.92 -16.66 -3.95
C GLU A 139 1.50 -16.07 -3.79
N ILE A 140 1.37 -14.75 -3.68
CA ILE A 140 0.13 -14.01 -3.54
C ILE A 140 0.18 -12.66 -4.25
N VAL A 141 -0.91 -12.34 -4.94
CA VAL A 141 -1.18 -11.02 -5.53
C VAL A 141 -2.46 -10.48 -4.93
N ASN A 142 -2.36 -9.36 -4.22
CA ASN A 142 -3.51 -8.60 -3.74
C ASN A 142 -3.90 -7.61 -4.82
N ASP A 143 -5.09 -7.77 -5.42
CA ASP A 143 -5.54 -6.97 -6.56
C ASP A 143 -6.99 -6.50 -6.35
N ALA A 144 -7.40 -5.50 -7.13
CA ALA A 144 -8.78 -5.05 -7.28
C ALA A 144 -9.22 -5.27 -8.74
N VAL A 145 -10.05 -6.30 -8.97
CA VAL A 145 -10.53 -6.64 -10.32
C VAL A 145 -12.04 -6.40 -10.39
N GLY A 146 -12.48 -5.58 -11.33
CA GLY A 146 -13.89 -5.23 -11.51
C GLY A 146 -14.48 -4.55 -10.28
N GLY A 147 -13.67 -3.80 -9.53
CA GLY A 147 -14.06 -3.15 -8.27
C GLY A 147 -14.16 -4.10 -7.06
N ARG A 148 -13.71 -5.35 -7.17
CA ARG A 148 -13.70 -6.33 -6.07
C ARG A 148 -12.28 -6.66 -5.65
N LEU A 149 -11.99 -6.52 -4.36
CA LEU A 149 -10.73 -6.95 -3.77
C LEU A 149 -10.61 -8.46 -3.82
N ILE A 150 -9.46 -8.95 -4.26
CA ILE A 150 -9.11 -10.36 -4.34
C ILE A 150 -7.70 -10.60 -3.80
N ALA A 151 -7.46 -11.84 -3.36
CA ALA A 151 -6.14 -12.39 -3.16
C ALA A 151 -6.00 -13.59 -4.10
N ALA A 152 -5.14 -13.45 -5.11
CA ALA A 152 -4.83 -14.52 -6.05
C ALA A 152 -3.60 -15.29 -5.56
N THR A 153 -3.70 -16.61 -5.43
CA THR A 153 -2.64 -17.52 -4.97
C THR A 153 -2.60 -18.77 -5.85
N TRP A 154 -1.47 -19.49 -5.88
CA TRP A 154 -1.24 -20.62 -6.77
C TRP A 154 -0.37 -21.71 -6.13
#